data_AF-A0A914VBD0-F1
#
_entry.id   AF-A0A914VBD0-F1
#
_cell.length_a   1.000
_cell.length_b   1.000
_cell.length_c   1.000
_cell.angle_alpha   90.00
_cell.angle_beta   90.00
_cell.angle_gamma   90.00
#
_symmetry.space_group_name_H-M   'P 1'
#
loop_
_entity.id
_entity.type
_entity.pdbx_description
1 polymer ?
#
loop_
_entity_poly.entity_id
_entity_poly.type
_entity_poly.pdbx_seq_one_letter_code
_entity_poly.pdbx_strand_id
1 'polypeptide(L)'
;MMDKIVMFLKTCEGREGGYGGGPGQLPHLATTYAAVMALCTIGTENAYQSINRETLKGYLKAMKISDGGFRMHACGEADIRGAYCAFAVASLTNLMDEALIDKSAEWLV
;
A
#
# COMPACT_ATOMS: atom_id res chain seq x y z
N MET A 1 -14.94 -18.46 5.81
CA MET A 1 -14.52 -18.22 4.41
C MET A 1 -13.70 -16.94 4.32
N MET A 2 -14.22 -15.80 4.79
CA MET A 2 -13.49 -14.53 4.82
C MET A 2 -12.17 -14.58 5.60
N ASP A 3 -12.11 -15.29 6.74
CA ASP A 3 -10.85 -15.42 7.49
C ASP A 3 -9.73 -16.11 6.70
N LYS A 4 -10.07 -17.00 5.76
CA LYS A 4 -9.07 -17.62 4.88
C LYS A 4 -8.45 -16.60 3.92
N ILE A 5 -9.24 -15.61 3.48
CA ILE A 5 -8.74 -14.50 2.65
C ILE A 5 -7.81 -13.60 3.48
N VAL A 6 -8.21 -13.26 4.70
CA VAL A 6 -7.37 -12.47 5.63
C VAL A 6 -6.04 -13.17 5.88
N MET A 7 -6.06 -14.46 6.22
CA MET A 7 -4.85 -15.26 6.42
C MET A 7 -3.98 -15.32 5.17
N PHE A 8 -4.58 -15.53 3.99
CA PHE A 8 -3.83 -15.55 2.73
C PHE A 8 -3.17 -14.20 2.43
N LEU A 9 -3.90 -13.08 2.56
CA LEU A 9 -3.34 -11.75 2.34
C LEU A 9 -2.20 -11.45 3.33
N LYS A 10 -2.30 -11.94 4.57
CA LYS A 10 -1.20 -11.83 5.55
C LYS A 10 0.07 -12.54 5.09
N THR A 11 -0.03 -13.68 4.40
CA THR A 11 1.15 -14.36 3.82
C THR A 11 1.76 -13.61 2.63
N CYS A 12 1.04 -12.66 2.04
CA CYS A 12 1.52 -11.82 0.95
C CYS A 12 2.16 -10.51 1.45
N GLU A 13 2.09 -10.23 2.76
CA GLU A 13 2.66 -9.01 3.34
C GLU A 13 4.20 -9.07 3.35
N GLY A 14 4.83 -7.99 2.92
CA GLY A 14 6.29 -7.84 2.97
C GLY A 14 6.80 -7.60 4.38
N ARG A 15 8.04 -8.03 4.65
CA ARG A 15 8.70 -7.79 5.94
C ARG A 15 8.78 -6.31 6.32
N GLU A 16 8.96 -5.45 5.32
CA GLU A 16 9.07 -3.99 5.48
C GLU A 16 7.75 -3.26 5.17
N GLY A 17 6.64 -4.01 5.05
CA GLY A 17 5.32 -3.48 4.72
C GLY A 17 4.93 -3.64 3.26
N GLY A 18 3.68 -3.27 2.96
CA GLY A 18 3.04 -3.51 1.65
C GLY A 18 2.71 -4.99 1.41
N TYR A 19 2.06 -5.27 0.29
CA TYR A 19 1.67 -6.62 -0.11
C TYR A 19 2.21 -6.94 -1.50
N GLY A 20 2.73 -8.15 -1.70
CA GLY A 20 3.10 -8.70 -3.00
C GLY A 20 1.91 -9.34 -3.72
N GLY A 21 2.13 -9.77 -4.97
CA GLY A 21 1.11 -10.49 -5.76
C GLY A 21 0.83 -11.92 -5.29
N GLY A 22 1.63 -12.42 -4.35
CA GLY A 22 1.49 -13.72 -3.72
C GLY A 22 2.55 -13.92 -2.63
N PRO A 23 2.50 -15.04 -1.90
CA PRO A 23 3.44 -15.33 -0.84
C PRO A 23 4.90 -15.30 -1.31
N GLY A 24 5.76 -14.58 -0.59
CA GLY A 24 7.18 -14.43 -0.89
C GLY A 24 7.53 -13.50 -2.06
N GLN A 25 6.53 -12.87 -2.71
CA GLN A 25 6.79 -11.88 -3.74
C GLN A 25 7.12 -10.50 -3.17
N LEU A 26 7.83 -9.69 -3.96
CA LEU A 26 8.14 -8.31 -3.60
C LEU A 26 6.85 -7.49 -3.41
N PRO A 27 6.76 -6.65 -2.36
CA PRO A 27 5.65 -5.72 -2.20
C PRO A 27 5.55 -4.73 -3.35
N HIS A 28 4.32 -4.52 -3.82
CA HIS A 28 4.02 -3.65 -4.96
C HIS A 28 2.77 -2.82 -4.66
N LEU A 29 2.73 -1.54 -5.05
CA LEU A 29 1.63 -0.63 -4.74
C LEU A 29 0.30 -1.11 -5.32
N ALA A 30 0.29 -1.69 -6.52
CA ALA A 30 -0.91 -2.29 -7.11
C ALA A 30 -1.51 -3.41 -6.24
N THR A 31 -0.69 -4.33 -5.76
CA THR A 31 -1.14 -5.47 -4.94
C THR A 31 -1.40 -5.05 -3.50
N THR A 32 -0.68 -4.04 -3.01
CA THR A 32 -0.96 -3.37 -1.73
C THR A 32 -2.34 -2.71 -1.75
N TYR A 33 -2.65 -1.95 -2.81
CA TYR A 33 -3.98 -1.39 -3.04
C TYR A 33 -5.04 -2.48 -3.05
N ALA A 34 -4.86 -3.54 -3.86
CA ALA A 34 -5.83 -4.62 -3.96
C ALA A 34 -6.06 -5.34 -2.62
N ALA A 35 -4.98 -5.64 -1.88
CA ALA A 35 -5.06 -6.28 -0.57
C ALA A 35 -5.81 -5.41 0.45
N VAL A 36 -5.47 -4.12 0.54
CA VAL A 36 -6.13 -3.19 1.47
C VAL A 36 -7.60 -3.01 1.10
N MET A 37 -7.94 -2.84 -0.19
CA MET A 37 -9.36 -2.76 -0.61
C MET A 37 -10.11 -4.04 -0.27
N ALA A 38 -9.51 -5.22 -0.45
CA ALA A 38 -10.13 -6.50 -0.12
C ALA A 38 -10.40 -6.62 1.39
N LEU A 39 -9.42 -6.26 2.24
CA LEU A 39 -9.57 -6.25 3.69
C LEU A 39 -10.63 -5.23 4.14
N CYS A 40 -10.64 -4.05 3.53
CA CYS A 40 -11.68 -3.04 3.75
C CYS A 40 -13.08 -3.54 3.36
N THR A 41 -13.18 -4.26 2.25
CA THR A 41 -14.44 -4.85 1.74
C THR A 41 -14.94 -5.97 2.65
N ILE A 42 -14.05 -6.80 3.19
CA ILE A 42 -14.41 -7.83 4.19
C ILE A 42 -15.00 -7.18 5.44
N GLY A 43 -14.43 -6.05 5.87
CA GLY A 43 -15.07 -5.16 6.83
C GLY A 43 -15.22 -5.72 8.25
N THR A 44 -14.41 -6.72 8.62
CA THR A 44 -14.38 -7.28 9.97
C THR A 44 -13.21 -6.73 10.76
N GLU A 45 -13.32 -6.72 12.09
CA GLU A 45 -12.22 -6.30 12.98
C GLU A 45 -10.94 -7.09 12.72
N ASN A 46 -11.05 -8.41 12.50
CA ASN A 46 -9.92 -9.27 12.13
C ASN A 46 -9.23 -8.81 10.83
N ALA A 47 -10.02 -8.42 9.81
CA ALA A 47 -9.46 -7.92 8.55
C ALA A 47 -8.73 -6.59 8.76
N TYR A 48 -9.30 -5.67 9.54
CA TYR A 48 -8.66 -4.39 9.84
C TYR A 48 -7.38 -4.54 10.67
N GLN A 49 -7.41 -5.37 11.71
CA GLN A 49 -6.26 -5.62 12.58
C GLN A 49 -5.12 -6.36 11.85
N SER A 50 -5.42 -7.06 10.76
CA SER A 50 -4.40 -7.75 9.97
C SER A 50 -3.45 -6.79 9.23
N ILE A 51 -3.85 -5.54 9.01
CA ILE A 51 -3.06 -4.50 8.33
C ILE A 51 -2.04 -3.93 9.31
N ASN A 52 -0.75 -4.20 9.11
CA ASN A 52 0.28 -3.55 9.90
C ASN A 52 0.49 -2.10 9.40
N ARG A 53 -0.18 -1.15 10.06
CA ARG A 53 -0.16 0.27 9.70
C ARG A 53 1.22 0.91 9.84
N GLU A 54 2.06 0.43 10.75
CA GLU A 54 3.40 0.98 10.97
C GLU A 54 4.32 0.66 9.80
N THR A 55 4.43 -0.62 9.43
CA THR A 55 5.25 -1.03 8.29
C THR A 55 4.66 -0.56 6.97
N LEU A 56 3.33 -0.54 6.83
CA LEU A 56 2.66 0.02 5.65
C LEU A 56 3.02 1.50 5.45
N LYS A 57 3.04 2.32 6.52
CA LYS A 57 3.48 3.72 6.43
C LYS A 57 4.92 3.83 5.96
N GLY A 58 5.81 3.00 6.50
CA GLY A 58 7.21 2.92 6.08
C GLY A 58 7.34 2.59 4.59
N TYR A 59 6.60 1.57 4.13
CA TYR A 59 6.58 1.17 2.72
C TYR A 59 6.08 2.27 1.80
N LEU A 60 4.96 2.94 2.11
CA LEU A 60 4.43 4.05 1.32
C LEU A 60 5.45 5.18 1.17
N LYS A 61 6.16 5.53 2.25
CA LYS A 61 7.24 6.52 2.22
C LYS A 61 8.43 6.08 1.38
N ALA A 62 8.81 4.81 1.45
CA ALA A 62 9.90 4.27 0.64
C ALA A 62 9.58 4.32 -0.87
N MET A 63 8.29 4.27 -1.25
CA MET A 63 7.86 4.38 -2.64
C MET A 63 7.81 5.83 -3.14
N LYS A 64 7.73 6.81 -2.24
CA LYS A 64 7.76 8.23 -2.59
C LYS A 64 9.08 8.60 -3.26
N ILE A 65 9.02 9.32 -4.37
CA ILE A 65 10.21 9.87 -5.05
C ILE A 65 10.29 11.40 -4.89
N SER A 66 11.49 11.94 -5.08
CA SER A 66 11.85 13.32 -4.72
C SER A 66 11.15 14.41 -5.54
N ASP A 67 10.64 14.05 -6.71
CA ASP A 67 9.95 14.95 -7.64
C ASP A 67 8.43 15.00 -7.44
N GLY A 68 7.87 14.20 -6.52
CA GLY A 68 6.43 14.21 -6.23
C GLY A 68 5.74 12.87 -6.45
N GLY A 69 6.26 12.03 -7.34
CA GLY A 69 5.65 10.76 -7.72
C GLY A 69 5.84 9.62 -6.72
N PHE A 70 5.43 8.43 -7.15
CA PHE A 70 5.62 7.18 -6.43
C PHE A 70 6.07 6.07 -7.39
N ARG A 71 7.03 5.26 -6.95
CA ARG A 71 7.38 4.02 -7.64
C ARG A 71 6.39 2.92 -7.29
N MET A 72 6.10 2.04 -8.23
CA MET A 72 5.20 0.91 -7.99
C MET A 72 5.78 -0.11 -7.02
N HIS A 73 7.10 -0.26 -6.96
CA HIS A 73 7.82 -1.09 -6.00
C HIS A 73 9.27 -0.61 -5.91
N ALA A 74 10.08 -1.22 -5.03
CA ALA A 74 11.51 -0.93 -4.94
C ALA A 74 12.18 -1.13 -6.31
N CYS A 75 12.90 -0.10 -6.78
CA CYS A 75 13.52 -0.04 -8.10
C CYS A 75 12.57 -0.19 -9.31
N GLY A 76 11.25 -0.12 -9.08
CA GLY A 76 10.23 -0.21 -10.13
C GLY A 76 10.02 1.10 -10.89
N GLU A 77 9.07 1.05 -11.82
CA GLU A 77 8.60 2.19 -12.59
C GLU A 77 7.84 3.19 -11.72
N ALA A 78 7.77 4.44 -12.19
CA ALA A 78 6.96 5.49 -11.59
C ALA A 78 6.01 6.05 -12.64
N ASP A 79 4.72 5.96 -12.36
CA ASP A 79 3.63 6.57 -13.13
C ASP A 79 2.44 6.84 -12.20
N ILE A 80 1.38 7.44 -12.74
CA ILE A 80 0.20 7.87 -11.99
C ILE A 80 -0.47 6.76 -11.17
N ARG A 81 -0.32 5.48 -11.55
CA ARG A 81 -0.86 4.35 -10.78
C ARG A 81 -0.26 4.29 -9.39
N GLY A 82 1.02 4.62 -9.25
CA GLY A 82 1.73 4.63 -7.96
C GLY A 82 1.11 5.65 -7.02
N ALA A 83 0.91 6.88 -7.49
CA ALA A 83 0.28 7.94 -6.72
C ALA A 83 -1.14 7.55 -6.27
N TYR A 84 -1.98 7.08 -7.20
CA TYR A 84 -3.34 6.65 -6.86
C TYR A 84 -3.36 5.52 -5.82
N CYS A 85 -2.56 4.46 -6.02
CA CYS A 85 -2.49 3.34 -5.09
C CYS A 85 -2.01 3.77 -3.70
N ALA A 86 -0.96 4.60 -3.64
CA ALA A 86 -0.42 5.08 -2.39
C ALA A 86 -1.43 5.94 -1.62
N PHE A 87 -2.09 6.90 -2.29
CA PHE A 87 -3.06 7.78 -1.65
C PHE A 87 -4.34 7.07 -1.23
N ALA A 88 -4.87 6.17 -2.04
CA ALA A 88 -6.06 5.40 -1.68
C ALA A 88 -5.81 4.57 -0.41
N VAL A 89 -4.66 3.88 -0.35
CA VAL A 89 -4.26 3.09 0.82
C VAL A 89 -4.01 4.00 2.04
N ALA A 90 -3.26 5.09 1.88
CA ALA A 90 -2.96 6.02 2.97
C ALA A 90 -4.23 6.64 3.54
N SER A 91 -5.19 7.01 2.69
CA SER A 91 -6.46 7.59 3.11
C SER A 91 -7.29 6.60 3.93
N LEU A 92 -7.51 5.38 3.39
CA LEU A 92 -8.35 4.38 4.05
C LEU A 92 -7.76 3.85 5.36
N THR A 93 -6.44 3.81 5.46
CA THR A 93 -5.74 3.34 6.67
C THR A 93 -5.37 4.48 7.63
N ASN A 94 -5.83 5.70 7.36
CA ASN A 94 -5.51 6.89 8.16
C ASN A 94 -3.99 7.05 8.39
N LEU A 95 -3.23 6.97 7.30
CA LEU A 95 -1.77 7.09 7.25
C LEU A 95 -1.31 8.29 6.40
N MET A 96 -2.24 9.10 5.92
CA MET A 96 -1.92 10.31 5.17
C MET A 96 -1.00 11.22 5.99
N ASP A 97 0.07 11.71 5.37
CA ASP A 97 0.98 12.68 5.99
C ASP A 97 1.57 13.66 4.97
N GLU A 98 2.13 14.76 5.46
CA GLU A 98 2.69 15.83 4.62
C GLU A 98 3.81 15.34 3.70
N ALA A 99 4.63 14.38 4.15
CA ALA A 99 5.73 13.84 3.35
C ALA A 99 5.23 12.99 2.17
N LEU A 100 4.09 12.32 2.32
CA LEU A 100 3.43 11.60 1.23
C LEU A 100 2.80 12.57 0.22
N ILE A 101 2.29 13.72 0.66
CA ILE A 101 1.59 14.68 -0.20
C ILE A 101 2.58 15.62 -0.93
N ASP A 102 3.77 15.85 -0.36
CA ASP A 102 4.76 16.81 -0.88
C ASP A 102 5.02 16.63 -2.38
N LYS A 103 4.77 17.71 -3.15
CA LYS A 103 4.95 17.83 -4.60
C LYS A 103 4.09 16.90 -5.46
N SER A 104 3.21 16.11 -4.86
CA SER A 104 2.45 15.11 -5.63
C SER A 104 1.39 15.74 -6.52
N ALA A 105 0.83 16.89 -6.15
CA ALA A 105 -0.13 17.59 -7.00
C ALA A 105 0.53 18.11 -8.28
N GLU A 106 1.72 18.71 -8.14
CA GLU A 106 2.54 19.24 -9.24
C GLU A 106 3.06 18.13 -10.15
N TRP A 107 3.38 16.95 -9.60
CA TRP A 107 3.85 15.81 -10.39
C TRP A 107 2.75 15.16 -11.22
N LEU A 108 1.48 15.30 -10.81
CA LEU A 108 0.34 14.72 -11.51
C LEU A 108 -0.15 15.55 -12.71
N VAL A 109 0.23 16.83 -12.80
CA VAL A 109 -0.30 17.80 -13.79
C VAL A 109 0.74 18.25 -14.81
#